data_AF-A0A8J6ACS1-F1
#
_entry.id   AF-A0A8J6ACS1-F1
#
_cell.length_a   1.000
_cell.length_b   1.000
_cell.length_c   1.000
_cell.angle_alpha   90.00
_cell.angle_beta   90.00
_cell.angle_gamma   90.00
#
_symmetry.space_group_name_H-M   'P 1'
#
loop_
_entity.id
_entity.type
_entity.pdbx_description
1 polymer ?
#
loop_
_entity_poly.entity_id
_entity_poly.type
_entity_poly.pdbx_seq_one_letter_code
_entity_poly.pdbx_strand_id
1 'polypeptide(L)'
;MFDYDKSKDSGLPSQGLSFKYGDILHVINASDDEWWQARRVMLEGDSEEMGVIPSKRRVERKERARLKTVKFNAKPGVIDSK
;
A
#
# COMPACT_ATOMS: atom_id res chain seq x y z
N MET A 1 -2.94 10.84 -0.46
CA MET A 1 -3.39 9.70 -1.30
C MET A 1 -2.21 9.27 -2.17
N PHE A 2 -2.23 8.05 -2.71
CA PHE A 2 -1.06 7.38 -3.31
C PHE A 2 -1.48 6.51 -4.50
N ASP A 3 -0.52 6.14 -5.36
CA ASP A 3 -0.71 5.15 -6.41
C ASP A 3 -0.45 3.74 -5.86
N TYR A 4 -1.25 2.76 -6.28
CA TYR A 4 -1.10 1.38 -5.87
C TYR A 4 -0.96 0.45 -7.08
N ASP A 5 0.11 -0.34 -7.08
CA ASP A 5 0.41 -1.32 -8.12
C ASP A 5 0.42 -2.72 -7.50
N LYS A 6 -0.56 -3.55 -7.89
CA LYS A 6 -0.71 -4.93 -7.41
C LYS A 6 0.51 -5.79 -7.71
N SER A 7 1.26 -5.51 -8.78
CA SER A 7 2.45 -6.30 -9.16
C SER A 7 3.60 -6.16 -8.16
N LYS A 8 3.59 -5.08 -7.36
CA LYS A 8 4.61 -4.80 -6.34
C LYS A 8 4.30 -5.42 -4.97
N ASP A 9 3.16 -6.10 -4.82
CA ASP A 9 2.76 -6.74 -3.56
C ASP A 9 2.50 -8.22 -3.79
N SER A 10 3.43 -9.07 -3.37
CA SER A 10 3.34 -10.53 -3.53
C SER A 10 2.54 -11.22 -2.42
N GLY A 11 2.08 -10.47 -1.40
CA GLY A 11 1.36 -10.98 -0.23
C GLY A 11 -0.17 -10.83 -0.33
N LEU A 12 -0.72 -10.81 -1.54
CA LEU A 12 -2.14 -10.58 -1.77
C LEU A 12 -2.96 -11.84 -1.48
N PRO A 13 -4.08 -11.74 -0.73
CA PRO A 13 -4.96 -12.88 -0.48
C PRO A 13 -5.77 -13.30 -1.72
N SER A 14 -5.88 -12.43 -2.72
CA SER A 14 -6.63 -12.67 -3.97
C SER A 14 -6.12 -11.74 -5.08
N GLN A 15 -6.84 -11.65 -6.20
CA GLN A 15 -6.51 -10.73 -7.30
C GLN A 15 -6.46 -9.28 -6.78
N GLY A 16 -5.28 -8.67 -6.82
CA GLY A 16 -5.14 -7.26 -6.46
C GLY A 16 -5.81 -6.33 -7.47
N LEU A 17 -6.25 -5.17 -7.01
CA LEU A 17 -6.76 -4.10 -7.84
C LEU A 17 -5.75 -2.95 -7.85
N SER A 18 -5.12 -2.70 -9.00
CA SER A 18 -4.23 -1.53 -9.16
C SER A 18 -5.06 -0.26 -9.38
N PHE A 19 -4.62 0.86 -8.79
CA PHE A 19 -5.28 2.15 -8.95
C PHE A 19 -4.26 3.29 -8.89
N LYS A 20 -4.63 4.42 -9.47
CA LYS A 20 -3.82 5.64 -9.43
C LYS A 20 -4.47 6.71 -8.57
N TYR A 21 -3.69 7.70 -8.17
CA TYR A 21 -4.20 8.90 -7.56
C TYR A 21 -5.25 9.57 -8.47
N GLY A 22 -6.41 9.87 -7.91
CA GLY A 22 -7.56 10.43 -8.63
C GLY A 22 -8.58 9.39 -9.10
N ASP A 23 -8.25 8.10 -9.08
CA ASP A 23 -9.23 7.04 -9.34
C ASP A 23 -10.26 6.96 -8.19
N ILE A 24 -11.53 6.73 -8.56
CA ILE A 24 -12.60 6.46 -7.61
C ILE A 24 -12.81 4.95 -7.52
N LEU A 25 -12.83 4.44 -6.29
CA LEU A 25 -12.99 3.01 -5.99
C LEU A 25 -14.24 2.80 -5.16
N HIS A 26 -15.09 1.87 -5.58
CA HIS A 26 -16.22 1.41 -4.80
C HIS A 26 -15.76 0.27 -3.89
N VAL A 27 -15.79 0.49 -2.58
CA VAL A 27 -15.43 -0.54 -1.58
C VAL A 27 -16.64 -1.43 -1.30
N ILE A 28 -16.52 -2.72 -1.61
CA ILE A 28 -17.58 -3.73 -1.46
C ILE A 28 -17.51 -4.37 -0.07
N ASN A 29 -16.30 -4.64 0.41
CA ASN A 29 -16.08 -5.24 1.72
C ASN A 29 -14.86 -4.63 2.41
N ALA A 30 -15.06 -4.00 3.56
CA ALA A 30 -14.03 -3.37 4.38
C ALA A 30 -13.85 -4.03 5.76
N SER A 31 -14.35 -5.26 5.92
CA SER A 31 -14.36 -5.96 7.21
C SER A 31 -12.97 -6.45 7.63
N ASP A 32 -12.11 -6.74 6.66
CA ASP A 32 -10.73 -7.16 6.93
C ASP A 32 -9.84 -5.94 7.18
N ASP A 33 -8.95 -6.10 8.15
CA ASP A 33 -8.10 -5.06 8.70
C ASP A 33 -6.88 -4.72 7.82
N GLU A 34 -6.55 -5.56 6.85
CA GLU A 34 -5.40 -5.47 5.96
C GLU A 34 -5.79 -5.30 4.50
N TRP A 35 -6.87 -5.94 4.04
CA TRP A 35 -7.26 -6.00 2.64
C TRP A 35 -8.75 -5.74 2.44
N TRP A 36 -9.09 -4.73 1.65
CA TRP A 36 -10.48 -4.42 1.32
C TRP A 36 -10.80 -4.89 -0.09
N GLN A 37 -12.00 -5.42 -0.29
CA GLN A 37 -12.49 -5.73 -1.63
C GLN A 37 -13.09 -4.47 -2.24
N ALA A 38 -12.66 -4.14 -3.45
CA ALA A 38 -13.13 -2.97 -4.17
C ALA A 38 -13.20 -3.22 -5.67
N ARG A 39 -13.85 -2.30 -6.39
CA ARG A 39 -13.83 -2.22 -7.86
C ARG A 39 -13.62 -0.78 -8.29
N ARG A 40 -13.11 -0.57 -9.51
CA ARG A 40 -12.93 0.78 -10.07
C ARG A 40 -14.27 1.33 -10.58
N VAL A 41 -14.55 2.59 -10.27
CA VAL A 41 -15.69 3.31 -10.84
C VAL A 41 -15.19 4.09 -12.05
N MET A 42 -15.71 3.79 -13.24
CA MET A 42 -15.42 4.55 -14.46
C MET A 42 -16.62 5.46 -14.79
N LEU A 43 -16.39 6.51 -15.59
CA LEU A 43 -17.44 7.47 -15.97
C LEU A 43 -18.58 6.82 -16.76
N GLU A 44 -18.31 5.71 -17.45
CA GLU A 44 -19.29 4.95 -18.24
C GLU A 44 -19.94 3.80 -17.45
N GLY A 45 -19.59 3.66 -16.16
CA GLY A 45 -20.12 2.62 -15.26
C GLY A 45 -19.06 2.03 -14.34
N ASP A 46 -19.51 1.20 -13.40
CA ASP A 46 -18.61 0.38 -12.59
C ASP A 46 -17.81 -0.58 -13.48
N SER A 47 -16.50 -0.63 -13.29
CA SER A 47 -15.65 -1.65 -13.91
C SER A 47 -16.01 -3.02 -13.34
N GLU A 48 -16.11 -4.04 -14.20
CA GLU A 48 -16.25 -5.44 -13.77
C GLU A 48 -14.98 -5.98 -13.08
N GLU A 49 -13.86 -5.25 -13.16
CA GLU A 49 -12.62 -5.61 -12.47
C GLU A 49 -12.75 -5.35 -10.96
N MET A 50 -13.10 -6.42 -10.23
CA MET A 50 -13.04 -6.49 -8.78
C MET A 50 -11.68 -7.03 -8.32
N GLY A 51 -11.18 -6.50 -7.22
CA GLY A 51 -9.97 -7.00 -6.60
C GLY A 51 -9.75 -6.47 -5.19
N VAL A 52 -8.66 -6.89 -4.57
CA VAL A 52 -8.27 -6.45 -3.23
C VAL A 52 -7.37 -5.22 -3.30
N ILE A 53 -7.64 -4.24 -2.43
CA ILE A 53 -6.84 -3.05 -2.21
C ILE A 53 -6.34 -3.03 -0.75
N PRO A 54 -5.17 -2.42 -0.47
CA PRO A 54 -4.69 -2.32 0.91
C PRO A 54 -5.64 -1.45 1.74
N SER A 55 -5.95 -1.90 2.95
CA SER A 55 -6.77 -1.13 3.89
C SER A 55 -6.08 0.18 4.28
N LYS A 56 -6.87 1.17 4.72
CA LYS A 56 -6.32 2.43 5.24
C LYS A 56 -5.28 2.19 6.35
N ARG A 57 -5.57 1.26 7.26
CA ARG A 57 -4.70 0.94 8.40
C ARG A 57 -3.36 0.34 7.95
N ARG A 58 -3.36 -0.53 6.94
CA ARG A 58 -2.15 -1.12 6.36
C ARG A 58 -1.26 -0.05 5.72
N VAL A 59 -1.86 0.85 4.95
CA VAL A 59 -1.16 1.97 4.30
C VAL A 59 -0.56 2.91 5.34
N GLU A 60 -1.33 3.33 6.35
CA GLU A 60 -0.87 4.23 7.40
C GLU A 60 0.28 3.62 8.22
N ARG A 61 0.25 2.30 8.48
CA ARG A 61 1.33 1.58 9.16
C ARG A 61 2.62 1.61 8.32
N LYS A 62 2.52 1.35 7.02
CA LYS A 62 3.66 1.36 6.09
C LYS A 62 4.29 2.75 5.99
N GLU A 63 3.47 3.79 5.81
CA GLU A 63 3.96 5.18 5.79
C GLU A 63 4.57 5.60 7.13
N ARG A 64 3.97 5.22 8.26
CA ARG A 64 4.52 5.50 9.60
C ARG A 64 5.86 4.82 9.82
N ALA A 65 6.05 3.59 9.34
CA ALA A 65 7.34 2.89 9.42
C ALA A 65 8.40 3.57 8.54
N ARG A 66 8.02 4.05 7.35
CA ARG A 66 8.91 4.80 6.46
C ARG A 66 9.42 6.09 7.11
N LEU A 67 8.54 6.85 7.77
CA LEU A 67 8.93 8.06 8.51
C LEU A 67 9.79 7.77 9.75
N LYS A 68 9.71 6.56 10.31
CA LYS A 68 10.51 6.11 11.46
C LYS A 68 11.84 5.49 11.08
N THR A 69 12.19 5.41 9.79
CA THR A 69 13.51 4.90 9.39
C THR A 69 14.57 5.91 9.80
N VAL A 70 15.14 5.70 10.98
CA VAL A 70 16.34 6.39 11.46
C VAL A 70 17.53 5.96 10.59
N LYS A 71 18.24 6.93 10.03
CA LYS A 71 19.50 6.68 9.33
C LYS A 71 20.54 6.24 10.36
N PHE A 72 20.79 4.94 10.49
CA PHE A 72 22.00 4.46 11.18
C PHE A 72 23.20 4.77 10.29
N ASN A 73 23.73 5.99 10.40
CA ASN A 73 25.02 6.33 9.82
C ASN A 73 26.12 5.80 10.74
N ALA A 74 26.26 4.47 10.80
CA ALA A 74 27.38 3.81 11.45
C ALA A 74 28.64 4.10 10.62
N LYS A 75 29.34 5.19 10.97
CA LYS A 75 30.70 5.43 10.51
C LYS A 75 31.57 4.40 11.24
N PRO A 76 32.34 3.53 10.55
CA PRO A 76 33.38 2.76 11.22
C PRO A 76 34.52 3.73 11.55
N GLY A 77 34.39 4.43 12.68
CA GLY A 77 35.41 5.32 13.21
C GLY A 77 36.48 4.48 13.89
N VAL A 78 37.54 4.19 13.12
CA VAL A 78 38.93 4.00 13.58
C VAL A 78 39.13 4.28 15.08
N ILE A 79 39.33 3.21 15.86
CA ILE A 79 40.00 3.30 17.15
C ILE A 79 41.51 3.32 16.88
N ASP A 80 42.05 4.53 16.80
CA ASP A 80 43.47 4.78 17.07
C ASP A 80 43.70 4.82 18.60
N SER A 81 44.95 4.54 19.00
CA SER A 81 45.52 4.54 20.36
C SER A 81 45.34 3.21 21.10
N LYS A 82 46.41 2.52 21.57
CA LYS A 82 47.73 2.96 22.02
C LYS A 82 48.73 1.80 21.99
#